data_AF-A0A6G3WMA8-F1
#
_entry.id   AF-A0A6G3WMA8-F1
#
_cell.length_a   1.000
_cell.length_b   1.000
_cell.length_c   1.000
_cell.angle_alpha   90.00
_cell.angle_beta   90.00
_cell.angle_gamma   90.00
#
_symmetry.space_group_name_H-M   'P 1'
#
loop_
_entity.id
_entity.type
_entity.pdbx_description
1 polymer ?
#
loop_
_entity_poly.entity_id
_entity_poly.type
_entity_poly.pdbx_seq_one_letter_code
_entity_poly.pdbx_strand_id
1 'polypeptide(L)'
;TGGKDHFAVFTPYFRRWEAEGVRGTLAAPRTVRVPGGVSGDALPDRDAVKNVSPGLARGGEDAGRKLVTSWLHGPMADYEDGHDDLAGDATSRLSPHLHFGTVSAAELANRAR
;
A
#
# COMPACT_ATOMS: atom_id res chain seq x y z
N THR A 1 35.60 2.31 -3.09
CA THR A 1 35.90 1.50 -1.90
C THR A 1 34.60 1.13 -1.22
N GLY A 2 34.38 -0.15 -0.90
CA GLY A 2 33.25 -0.56 -0.05
C GLY A 2 32.76 -1.98 -0.30
N GLY A 3 33.53 -2.98 0.12
CA GLY A 3 33.10 -4.38 0.16
C GLY A 3 32.07 -4.63 1.26
N LYS A 4 30.80 -4.33 0.98
CA LYS A 4 29.66 -4.81 1.76
C LYS A 4 28.63 -5.39 0.80
N ASP A 5 28.14 -6.59 1.07
CA ASP A 5 27.13 -7.30 0.26
C ASP A 5 25.72 -6.68 0.38
N HIS A 6 25.59 -5.52 1.03
CA HIS A 6 24.33 -4.82 1.28
C HIS A 6 24.54 -3.31 1.38
N PHE A 7 23.47 -2.55 1.12
CA PHE A 7 23.45 -1.11 1.31
C PHE A 7 23.28 -0.73 2.79
N ALA A 8 24.05 0.25 3.25
CA ALA A 8 23.95 0.79 4.62
C ALA A 8 23.48 2.27 4.66
N VAL A 9 23.26 2.88 3.49
CA VAL A 9 22.80 4.27 3.33
C VAL A 9 21.67 4.28 2.31
N PHE A 10 20.62 5.05 2.58
CA PHE A 10 19.43 5.09 1.72
C PHE A 10 19.72 5.62 0.32
N THR A 11 20.48 6.70 0.17
CA THR A 11 20.68 7.32 -1.16
C THR A 11 21.37 6.39 -2.18
N PRO A 12 22.49 5.70 -1.86
CA PRO A 12 23.07 4.71 -2.78
C PRO A 12 22.14 3.52 -3.07
N TYR A 13 21.37 3.08 -2.06
CA TYR A 13 20.35 2.05 -2.24
C TYR A 13 19.29 2.49 -3.24
N PHE A 14 18.71 3.68 -3.04
CA PHE A 14 17.62 4.20 -3.86
C PHE A 14 18.05 4.36 -5.33
N ARG A 15 19.24 4.90 -5.59
CA ARG A 15 19.80 5.00 -6.95
C ARG A 15 19.94 3.64 -7.63
N ARG A 16 20.42 2.62 -6.91
CA ARG A 16 20.53 1.25 -7.46
C ARG A 16 19.15 0.65 -7.71
N TRP A 17 18.24 0.80 -6.76
CA TRP A 17 16.87 0.28 -6.84
C TRP A 17 16.10 0.88 -8.02
N GLU A 18 16.22 2.19 -8.23
CA GLU A 18 15.60 2.88 -9.37
C GLU A 18 16.09 2.34 -10.71
N ALA A 19 17.39 2.05 -10.82
CA ALA A 19 18.00 1.53 -12.04
C ALA A 19 17.63 0.06 -12.36
N GLU A 20 17.28 -0.76 -11.37
CA GLU A 20 16.89 -2.17 -11.58
C GLU A 20 15.46 -2.33 -12.12
N GLY A 21 14.64 -1.28 -12.04
CA GLY A 21 13.25 -1.30 -12.49
C GLY A 21 12.30 -1.99 -11.50
N VAL A 22 11.01 -1.70 -11.65
CA VAL A 22 9.94 -2.28 -10.82
C VAL A 22 9.25 -3.38 -11.60
N ARG A 23 9.00 -4.52 -10.96
CA ARG A 23 8.22 -5.61 -11.57
C ARG A 23 6.85 -5.13 -12.06
N GLY A 24 6.36 -5.73 -13.13
CA GLY A 24 5.01 -5.49 -13.64
C GLY A 24 3.92 -5.86 -12.64
N THR A 25 2.75 -5.25 -12.81
CA THR A 25 1.54 -5.55 -12.04
C THR A 25 0.73 -6.61 -12.78
N LEU A 26 0.26 -7.62 -12.07
CA LEU A 26 -0.58 -8.69 -12.62
C LEU A 26 -2.05 -8.41 -12.33
N ALA A 27 -2.93 -8.82 -13.23
CA ALA A 27 -4.37 -8.75 -13.02
C ALA A 27 -4.83 -9.79 -11.99
N ALA A 28 -5.86 -9.45 -11.22
CA ALA A 28 -6.52 -10.42 -10.36
C ALA A 28 -7.17 -11.54 -11.19
N PRO A 29 -7.11 -12.80 -10.75
CA PRO A 29 -7.76 -13.91 -11.45
C PRO A 29 -9.29 -13.68 -11.47
N ARG A 30 -9.91 -13.88 -12.64
CA ARG A 30 -11.38 -13.73 -12.78
C ARG A 30 -12.16 -14.87 -12.14
N THR A 31 -11.50 -16.02 -11.94
CA THR A 31 -12.11 -17.22 -11.36
C THR A 31 -11.02 -18.04 -10.68
N VAL A 32 -11.32 -18.53 -9.48
CA VAL A 32 -10.47 -19.48 -8.74
C VAL A 32 -11.32 -20.75 -8.55
N ARG A 33 -10.83 -21.89 -9.05
CA ARG A 33 -11.52 -23.18 -8.87
C ARG A 33 -11.20 -23.71 -7.47
N VAL A 34 -12.24 -24.00 -6.69
CA VAL A 34 -12.12 -24.56 -5.34
C VAL A 34 -12.67 -25.99 -5.30
N PRO A 35 -12.05 -26.92 -4.54
CA PRO A 35 -12.61 -28.26 -4.34
C PRO A 35 -13.97 -28.21 -3.65
N GLY A 36 -14.88 -29.11 -4.03
CA GLY A 36 -16.16 -29.27 -3.34
C GLY A 36 -15.99 -29.85 -1.93
N GLY A 37 -16.94 -29.56 -1.04
CA GLY A 37 -16.97 -30.11 0.33
C GLY A 37 -16.05 -29.41 1.33
N VAL A 38 -15.30 -28.39 0.91
CA VAL A 38 -14.49 -27.55 1.82
C VAL A 38 -15.31 -26.36 2.27
N SER A 39 -15.46 -26.20 3.60
CA SER A 39 -16.07 -25.02 4.22
C SER A 39 -15.06 -24.35 5.13
N GLY A 40 -15.07 -23.02 5.17
CA GLY A 40 -14.26 -22.23 6.12
C GLY A 40 -14.98 -22.00 7.43
N ASP A 41 -14.22 -21.59 8.44
CA ASP A 41 -14.78 -21.12 9.70
C ASP A 41 -15.50 -19.77 9.51
N ALA A 42 -16.46 -19.50 10.38
CA ALA A 42 -17.10 -18.19 10.43
C ALA A 42 -16.06 -17.11 10.76
N LEU A 43 -16.09 -16.01 10.02
CA LEU A 43 -15.25 -14.86 10.34
C LEU A 43 -15.73 -14.21 11.63
N PRO A 44 -14.82 -13.71 12.48
CA PRO A 44 -15.20 -12.97 13.67
C PRO A 44 -15.93 -11.68 13.28
N ASP A 45 -16.92 -11.30 14.10
CA ASP A 45 -17.62 -10.03 13.94
C ASP A 45 -16.67 -8.87 14.23
N ARG A 46 -16.71 -7.82 13.41
CA ARG A 46 -15.97 -6.60 13.67
C ARG A 46 -16.34 -5.99 15.02
N ASP A 47 -17.63 -6.02 15.39
CA ASP A 47 -18.11 -5.44 16.63
C ASP A 47 -17.64 -6.20 17.87
N ALA A 48 -17.15 -7.44 17.71
CA ALA A 48 -16.52 -8.17 18.80
C ALA A 48 -15.18 -7.57 19.24
N VAL A 49 -14.50 -6.82 18.37
CA VAL A 49 -13.20 -6.20 18.68
C VAL A 49 -13.41 -4.81 19.30
N LYS A 50 -13.21 -4.72 20.62
CA LYS A 50 -13.41 -3.51 21.43
C LYS A 50 -12.13 -2.66 21.55
N ASN A 51 -12.27 -1.46 22.10
CA ASN A 51 -11.17 -0.54 22.43
C ASN A 51 -10.28 -0.16 21.25
N VAL A 52 -10.89 0.07 20.08
CA VAL A 52 -10.16 0.51 18.89
C VAL A 52 -9.96 2.03 18.87
N SER A 53 -8.96 2.47 18.11
CA SER A 53 -8.76 3.90 17.83
C SER A 53 -10.02 4.52 17.20
N PRO A 54 -10.43 5.73 17.63
CA PRO A 54 -11.50 6.48 16.95
C PRO A 54 -11.20 6.75 15.48
N GLY A 55 -9.91 6.88 15.12
CA GLY A 55 -9.43 7.09 13.76
C GLY A 55 -9.00 5.79 13.06
N LEU A 56 -9.52 4.62 13.47
CA LEU A 56 -9.14 3.36 12.87
C LEU A 56 -9.41 3.38 11.35
N ALA A 57 -8.36 3.20 10.56
CA ALA A 57 -8.47 3.13 9.12
C ALA A 57 -9.37 1.96 8.69
N ARG A 58 -10.22 2.21 7.68
CA ARG A 58 -11.03 1.16 7.07
C ARG A 58 -10.12 0.22 6.29
N GLY A 59 -10.09 -1.06 6.68
CA GLY A 59 -9.31 -2.08 5.99
C GLY A 59 -9.92 -2.56 4.66
N GLY A 60 -9.17 -3.42 3.97
CA GLY A 60 -9.60 -4.09 2.74
C GLY A 60 -9.07 -3.45 1.46
N GLU A 61 -8.99 -4.26 0.40
CA GLU A 61 -8.50 -3.86 -0.93
C GLU A 61 -9.32 -2.72 -1.52
N ASP A 62 -10.66 -2.78 -1.45
CA ASP A 62 -11.53 -1.74 -2.00
C ASP A 62 -11.28 -0.36 -1.37
N ALA A 63 -11.09 -0.32 -0.05
CA ALA A 63 -10.78 0.92 0.66
C ALA A 63 -9.41 1.47 0.24
N GLY A 64 -8.41 0.59 0.16
CA GLY A 64 -7.07 0.95 -0.32
C GLY A 64 -7.10 1.48 -1.76
N ARG A 65 -7.81 0.81 -2.67
CA ARG A 65 -7.92 1.22 -4.09
C ARG A 65 -8.60 2.57 -4.26
N LYS A 66 -9.59 2.90 -3.42
CA LYS A 66 -10.23 4.22 -3.39
C LYS A 66 -9.24 5.30 -2.97
N LEU A 67 -8.48 5.07 -1.90
CA LEU A 67 -7.44 6.00 -1.45
C LEU A 67 -6.37 6.21 -2.52
N VAL A 68 -5.86 5.12 -3.13
CA VAL A 68 -4.88 5.21 -4.23
C VAL A 68 -5.42 6.07 -5.37
N THR A 69 -6.66 5.83 -5.79
CA THR A 69 -7.26 6.56 -6.90
C THR A 69 -7.43 8.04 -6.55
N SER A 70 -7.96 8.35 -5.36
CA SER A 70 -8.10 9.74 -4.90
C SER A 70 -6.76 10.46 -4.82
N TRP A 71 -5.74 9.78 -4.30
CA TRP A 71 -4.39 10.33 -4.13
C TRP A 71 -3.74 10.69 -5.47
N LEU A 72 -3.74 9.74 -6.42
CA LEU A 72 -3.12 9.91 -7.74
C LEU A 72 -3.81 10.97 -8.61
N HIS A 73 -5.09 11.26 -8.38
CA HIS A 73 -5.86 12.22 -9.20
C HIS A 73 -5.90 13.64 -8.61
N GLY A 74 -5.15 13.93 -7.55
CA GLY A 74 -5.08 15.29 -7.02
C GLY A 74 -3.94 15.46 -6.03
N PRO A 75 -4.13 15.10 -4.75
CA PRO A 75 -3.24 15.53 -3.67
C PRO A 75 -1.77 15.10 -3.82
N MET A 76 -1.46 14.09 -4.64
CA MET A 76 -0.08 13.74 -4.98
C MET A 76 0.71 14.89 -5.63
N ALA A 77 0.06 15.76 -6.41
CA ALA A 77 0.72 16.86 -7.11
C ALA A 77 1.35 17.88 -6.13
N ASP A 78 0.72 18.08 -4.98
CA ASP A 78 1.12 19.06 -3.97
C ASP A 78 1.88 18.42 -2.79
N TYR A 79 2.22 17.12 -2.91
CA TYR A 79 2.81 16.37 -1.80
C TYR A 79 4.14 16.96 -1.32
N GLU A 80 5.02 17.37 -2.25
CA GLU A 80 6.36 17.91 -1.91
C GLU A 80 6.25 19.17 -1.03
N ASP A 81 5.25 20.01 -1.27
CA ASP A 81 5.07 21.26 -0.54
C ASP A 81 4.23 21.07 0.73
N GLY A 82 3.34 20.07 0.76
CA GLY A 82 2.33 19.88 1.80
C GLY A 82 2.61 18.76 2.82
N HIS A 83 3.58 17.87 2.59
CA HIS A 83 3.71 16.66 3.41
C HIS A 83 4.05 16.91 4.89
N ASP A 84 4.60 18.08 5.21
CA ASP A 84 4.93 18.49 6.58
C ASP A 84 3.79 19.28 7.27
N ASP A 85 2.73 19.66 6.53
CA ASP A 85 1.54 20.28 7.11
C ASP A 85 0.62 19.22 7.73
N LEU A 86 0.81 19.00 9.03
CA LEU A 86 0.00 18.07 9.82
C LEU A 86 -1.50 18.42 9.80
N ALA A 87 -1.87 19.71 9.69
CA ALA A 87 -3.28 20.12 9.67
C ALA A 87 -3.90 19.98 8.27
N GLY A 88 -3.07 20.08 7.22
CA GLY A 88 -3.48 20.01 5.82
C GLY A 88 -3.82 18.61 5.30
N ASP A 89 -3.46 17.56 6.03
CA ASP A 89 -3.74 16.15 5.66
C ASP A 89 -3.31 15.78 4.24
N ALA A 90 -2.20 16.34 3.78
CA ALA A 90 -1.74 16.23 2.39
C ALA A 90 -1.01 14.89 2.10
N THR A 91 -1.28 13.82 2.87
CA THR A 91 -0.62 12.51 2.68
C THR A 91 -1.60 11.47 2.16
N SER A 92 -1.08 10.41 1.53
CA SER A 92 -1.91 9.37 0.92
C SER A 92 -2.76 8.54 1.89
N ARG A 93 -2.41 8.52 3.19
CA ARG A 93 -2.98 7.61 4.20
C ARG A 93 -2.92 6.11 3.83
N LEU A 94 -2.00 5.71 2.95
CA LEU A 94 -1.88 4.33 2.45
C LEU A 94 -1.05 3.39 3.35
N SER A 95 -0.45 3.88 4.43
CA SER A 95 0.42 3.08 5.30
C SER A 95 -0.21 1.77 5.82
N PRO A 96 -1.46 1.71 6.35
CA PRO A 96 -2.05 0.44 6.76
C PRO A 96 -2.31 -0.48 5.56
N HIS A 97 -2.64 0.09 4.39
CA HIS A 97 -2.95 -0.70 3.21
C HIS A 97 -1.72 -1.36 2.59
N LEU A 98 -0.57 -0.67 2.62
CA LEU A 98 0.73 -1.20 2.26
C LEU A 98 1.21 -2.25 3.27
N HIS A 99 1.03 -1.99 4.57
CA HIS A 99 1.43 -2.91 5.63
C HIS A 99 0.68 -4.26 5.54
N PHE A 100 -0.65 -4.23 5.37
CA PHE A 100 -1.48 -5.43 5.28
C PHE A 100 -1.59 -6.01 3.87
N GLY A 101 -0.87 -5.46 2.88
CA GLY A 101 -0.85 -5.98 1.50
C GLY A 101 -2.19 -5.86 0.75
N THR A 102 -3.08 -4.98 1.20
CA THR A 102 -4.38 -4.73 0.53
C THR A 102 -4.24 -3.92 -0.76
N VAL A 103 -3.07 -3.29 -0.98
CA VAL A 103 -2.63 -2.72 -2.26
C VAL A 103 -1.16 -3.05 -2.46
N SER A 104 -0.69 -3.09 -3.72
CA SER A 104 0.71 -3.45 -4.02
C SER A 104 1.61 -2.22 -4.15
N ALA A 105 2.74 -2.19 -3.43
CA ALA A 105 3.75 -1.14 -3.60
C ALA A 105 4.29 -1.04 -5.04
N ALA A 106 4.44 -2.19 -5.73
CA ALA A 106 4.87 -2.21 -7.13
C ALA A 106 3.79 -1.64 -8.07
N GLU A 107 2.51 -1.89 -7.81
CA GLU A 107 1.40 -1.25 -8.56
C GLU A 107 1.44 0.26 -8.39
N LEU A 108 1.55 0.74 -7.16
CA LEU A 108 1.56 2.18 -6.87
C LEU A 108 2.77 2.87 -7.50
N ALA A 109 3.97 2.29 -7.37
CA ALA A 109 5.17 2.83 -7.99
C ALA A 109 5.09 2.88 -9.53
N ASN A 110 4.39 1.94 -10.17
CA ASN A 110 4.18 1.97 -11.62
C ASN A 110 3.14 3.02 -12.03
N ARG A 111 2.10 3.25 -11.21
CA ARG A 111 1.02 4.22 -11.49
C ARG A 111 1.39 5.67 -11.18
N ALA A 112 2.42 5.88 -10.37
CA ALA A 112 2.91 7.18 -9.91
C ALA A 112 4.06 7.73 -10.76
N ARG A 113 4.50 6.99 -11.79
CA ARG A 113 5.48 7.42 -12.80
C ARG A 113 4.76 8.09 -13.95
#